data_AF-A0A0V8HPK0-F1
#
_entry.id   AF-A0A0V8HPK0-F1
#
_cell.length_a   1.000
_cell.length_b   1.000
_cell.length_c   1.000
_cell.angle_alpha   90.00
_cell.angle_beta   90.00
_cell.angle_gamma   90.00
#
_symmetry.space_group_name_H-M   'P 1'
#
loop_
_entity.id
_entity.type
_entity.pdbx_description
1 polymer ?
#
loop_
_entity_poly.entity_id
_entity_poly.type
_entity_poly.pdbx_seq_one_letter_code
_entity_poly.pdbx_strand_id
1 'polypeptide(L)'
;MTLTLLLLILGVIAWMMAGKKGNRYQIKWIHSLKKYSWFANPWLAGLFLFGVNLFLFGLTGLILFGLSFLMIPYFHLVIMMLAVIVSILVWKSIASARSWKKGERVKIAATGSSFYLCMAVFFYYQIVSYVPQFPGDDTFMATLGFMVGILVTAVAFLTCLSIILFTKDSFSREA
;
A
#
# COMPACT_ATOMS: atom_id res chain seq x y z
N MET A 1 1.06 22.12 -10.98
CA MET A 1 1.93 20.92 -11.14
C MET A 1 1.62 19.82 -10.12
N THR A 2 1.25 20.14 -8.88
CA THR A 2 0.81 19.15 -7.87
C THR A 2 -0.53 18.51 -8.21
N LEU A 3 -1.52 19.30 -8.68
CA LEU A 3 -2.84 18.81 -9.08
C LEU A 3 -2.79 17.84 -10.28
N THR A 4 -1.91 18.10 -11.24
CA THR A 4 -1.72 17.28 -12.44
C THR A 4 -1.07 15.93 -12.13
N LEU A 5 -0.15 15.88 -11.15
CA LEU A 5 0.43 14.62 -10.66
C LEU A 5 -0.59 13.80 -9.86
N LEU A 6 -1.42 14.46 -9.05
CA LEU A 6 -2.50 13.81 -8.31
C LEU A 6 -3.53 13.19 -9.27
N LEU A 7 -3.91 13.91 -10.32
CA LEU A 7 -4.82 13.41 -11.37
C LEU A 7 -4.21 12.29 -12.20
N LEU A 8 -2.89 12.29 -12.43
CA LEU A 8 -2.18 11.16 -13.07
C LEU A 8 -2.15 9.92 -12.18
N ILE A 9 -1.89 10.09 -10.88
CA ILE A 9 -1.91 8.98 -9.90
C ILE A 9 -3.32 8.41 -9.80
N LEU A 10 -4.34 9.26 -9.68
CA LEU A 10 -5.75 8.84 -9.67
C LEU A 10 -6.15 8.19 -11.00
N GLY A 11 -5.66 8.70 -12.14
CA GLY A 11 -5.89 8.13 -13.47
C GLY A 11 -5.24 6.75 -13.65
N VAL A 12 -4.03 6.55 -13.14
CA VAL A 12 -3.33 5.26 -13.15
C VAL A 12 -4.00 4.26 -12.20
N ILE A 13 -4.39 4.69 -11.00
CA ILE A 13 -5.14 3.86 -10.04
C ILE A 13 -6.51 3.48 -10.63
N ALA A 14 -7.24 4.44 -11.22
CA ALA A 14 -8.50 4.21 -11.91
C ALA A 14 -8.33 3.26 -13.10
N TRP A 15 -7.27 3.40 -13.90
CA TRP A 15 -6.96 2.50 -15.02
C TRP A 15 -6.60 1.07 -14.55
N MET A 16 -5.83 0.93 -13.48
CA MET A 16 -5.50 -0.37 -12.88
C MET A 16 -6.72 -1.07 -12.25
N MET A 17 -7.68 -0.29 -11.74
CA MET A 17 -8.98 -0.79 -11.24
C MET A 17 -9.97 -1.06 -12.38
N ALA A 18 -9.95 -0.25 -13.45
CA ALA A 18 -10.80 -0.38 -14.64
C ALA A 18 -10.31 -1.42 -15.65
N GLY A 19 -9.19 -2.10 -15.36
CA GLY A 19 -8.65 -3.19 -16.15
C GLY A 19 -9.70 -4.29 -16.40
N LYS A 20 -10.40 -4.16 -17.54
CA LYS A 20 -11.29 -5.18 -18.11
C LYS A 20 -10.54 -6.50 -18.20
N LYS A 21 -11.23 -7.57 -17.77
CA LYS A 21 -10.98 -9.01 -18.02
C LYS A 21 -9.67 -9.29 -18.80
N GLY A 22 -8.58 -9.67 -18.13
CA GLY A 22 -7.54 -10.43 -18.84
C GLY A 22 -6.15 -10.43 -18.25
N ASN A 23 -5.64 -9.32 -17.71
CA ASN A 23 -4.24 -9.29 -17.31
C ASN A 23 -4.04 -9.88 -15.90
N ARG A 24 -3.89 -11.22 -15.85
CA ARG A 24 -3.56 -12.00 -14.65
C ARG A 24 -2.09 -11.75 -14.26
N TYR A 25 -1.78 -10.54 -13.79
CA TYR A 25 -0.46 -10.31 -13.20
C TYR A 25 -0.39 -11.07 -11.87
N GLN A 26 0.39 -12.14 -11.86
CA GLN A 26 0.61 -12.99 -10.70
C GLN A 26 2.11 -13.05 -10.43
N ILE A 27 2.52 -12.63 -9.25
CA ILE A 27 3.90 -12.79 -8.80
C ILE A 27 4.11 -14.26 -8.45
N LYS A 28 4.90 -14.97 -9.27
CA LYS A 28 5.13 -16.42 -9.14
C LYS A 28 5.51 -16.86 -7.72
N TRP A 29 6.36 -16.07 -7.05
CA TRP A 29 6.81 -16.37 -5.69
C TRP A 29 5.67 -16.33 -4.66
N ILE A 30 4.72 -15.40 -4.80
CA ILE A 30 3.54 -15.32 -3.93
C ILE A 30 2.65 -16.55 -4.16
N HIS A 31 2.54 -17.04 -5.39
CA HIS A 31 1.75 -18.24 -5.67
C HIS A 31 2.39 -19.51 -5.10
N SER A 32 3.73 -19.58 -5.03
CA SER A 32 4.45 -20.66 -4.35
C SER A 32 4.10 -20.75 -2.86
N LEU A 33 3.66 -19.65 -2.23
CA LEU A 33 3.24 -19.64 -0.82
C LEU A 33 2.03 -20.54 -0.55
N LYS A 34 1.22 -20.85 -1.58
CA LYS A 34 0.06 -21.76 -1.47
C LYS A 34 0.45 -23.15 -0.95
N LYS A 35 1.70 -23.57 -1.16
CA LYS A 35 2.20 -24.88 -0.69
C LYS A 35 2.37 -24.96 0.83
N TYR A 36 2.44 -23.82 1.51
CA TYR A 36 2.70 -23.77 2.94
C TYR A 36 1.39 -23.73 3.74
N SER A 37 1.29 -24.57 4.76
CA SER A 37 0.10 -24.68 5.62
C SER A 37 -0.21 -23.38 6.38
N TRP A 38 0.80 -22.58 6.73
CA TRP A 38 0.60 -21.29 7.40
C TRP A 38 -0.16 -20.29 6.51
N PHE A 39 0.08 -20.31 5.19
CA PHE A 39 -0.62 -19.44 4.24
C PHE A 39 -2.07 -19.88 4.04
N ALA A 40 -2.47 -21.05 4.55
CA ALA A 40 -3.88 -21.44 4.59
C ALA A 40 -4.68 -20.71 5.68
N ASN A 41 -4.02 -20.24 6.73
CA ASN A 41 -4.67 -19.52 7.81
C ASN A 41 -4.85 -18.04 7.42
N PRO A 42 -6.08 -17.52 7.36
CA PRO A 42 -6.34 -16.14 6.92
C PRO A 42 -5.68 -15.09 7.83
N TRP A 43 -5.50 -15.37 9.12
CA TRP A 43 -4.81 -14.46 10.04
C TRP A 43 -3.32 -14.35 9.71
N LEU A 44 -2.67 -15.49 9.45
CA LEU A 44 -1.25 -15.51 9.09
C LEU A 44 -1.00 -14.94 7.69
N ALA A 45 -1.90 -15.18 6.73
CA ALA A 45 -1.86 -14.54 5.42
C ALA A 45 -2.07 -13.01 5.53
N GLY A 46 -2.97 -12.56 6.41
CA GLY A 46 -3.15 -11.15 6.73
C GLY A 46 -1.93 -10.53 7.41
N LEU A 47 -1.31 -11.24 8.36
CA LEU A 47 -0.07 -10.81 9.02
C LEU A 47 1.10 -10.75 8.03
N PHE A 48 1.17 -11.68 7.09
CA PHE A 48 2.13 -11.63 5.99
C PHE A 48 1.91 -10.39 5.12
N LEU A 49 0.67 -10.09 4.74
CA LEU A 49 0.32 -8.88 4.01
C LEU A 49 0.72 -7.60 4.78
N PHE A 50 0.50 -7.57 6.10
CA PHE A 50 0.98 -6.50 6.97
C PHE A 50 2.50 -6.36 6.88
N GLY A 51 3.25 -7.47 7.03
CA GLY A 51 4.71 -7.48 6.95
C GLY A 51 5.24 -7.02 5.60
N VAL A 52 4.58 -7.41 4.50
CA VAL A 52 4.94 -6.94 3.16
C VAL A 52 4.68 -5.45 2.99
N ASN A 53 3.58 -4.92 3.52
CA ASN A 53 3.29 -3.48 3.50
C ASN A 53 4.33 -2.69 4.30
N LEU A 54 4.69 -3.17 5.50
CA LEU A 54 5.75 -2.60 6.33
C LEU A 54 7.09 -2.61 5.59
N PHE A 55 7.45 -3.74 4.98
CA PHE A 55 8.71 -3.87 4.23
C PHE A 55 8.76 -2.93 3.03
N LEU A 56 7.72 -2.90 2.20
CA LEU A 56 7.66 -2.02 1.01
C LEU A 56 7.69 -0.55 1.39
N PHE A 57 6.93 -0.16 2.43
CA PHE A 57 6.93 1.20 2.93
C PHE A 57 8.30 1.59 3.52
N GLY A 58 8.88 0.74 4.37
CA GLY A 58 10.20 0.96 4.96
C GLY A 58 11.31 1.05 3.90
N LEU A 59 11.29 0.16 2.91
CA LEU A 59 12.22 0.18 1.80
C LEU A 59 12.09 1.47 0.98
N THR A 60 10.86 1.90 0.69
CA THR A 60 10.61 3.16 -0.02
C THR A 60 11.12 4.34 0.80
N GLY A 61 10.85 4.38 2.11
CA GLY A 61 11.36 5.40 3.02
C GLY A 61 12.88 5.45 3.05
N LEU A 62 13.55 4.30 3.07
CA LEU A 62 15.01 4.20 3.04
C LEU A 62 15.59 4.71 1.71
N ILE A 63 14.97 4.36 0.58
CA ILE A 63 15.37 4.87 -0.75
C ILE A 63 15.20 6.39 -0.80
N LEU A 64 14.07 6.92 -0.31
CA LEU A 64 13.82 8.37 -0.28
C LEU A 64 14.81 9.10 0.64
N PHE A 65 15.14 8.51 1.79
CA PHE A 65 16.16 9.03 2.68
C PHE A 65 17.54 9.05 1.99
N GLY A 66 17.94 7.97 1.33
CA GLY A 66 19.17 7.94 0.53
C GLY A 66 19.18 8.98 -0.60
N LEU A 67 18.02 9.20 -1.23
CA LEU A 67 17.88 10.18 -2.30
C LEU A 67 18.01 11.62 -1.81
N SER A 68 17.70 11.90 -0.53
CA SER A 68 17.92 13.23 0.05
C SER A 68 19.39 13.68 -0.01
N PHE A 69 20.34 12.75 -0.07
CA PHE A 69 21.77 13.05 -0.23
C PHE A 69 22.21 13.29 -1.68
N LEU A 70 21.41 12.87 -2.67
CA LEU A 70 21.80 12.89 -4.08
C LEU A 70 21.46 14.20 -4.80
N MET A 71 20.75 15.16 -4.15
CA MET A 71 20.39 16.48 -4.70
C MET A 71 19.72 16.42 -6.10
N ILE A 72 19.12 15.29 -6.47
CA ILE A 72 18.40 15.13 -7.75
C ILE A 72 16.94 15.59 -7.54
N PRO A 73 16.52 16.74 -8.09
CA PRO A 73 15.16 17.22 -7.91
C PRO A 73 14.14 16.28 -8.58
N TYR A 74 12.95 16.18 -8.00
CA TYR A 74 11.77 15.44 -8.50
C TYR A 74 11.90 13.91 -8.66
N PHE A 75 13.09 13.31 -8.56
CA PHE A 75 13.28 11.86 -8.72
C PHE A 75 12.53 11.04 -7.65
N HIS A 76 12.30 11.61 -6.46
CA HIS A 76 11.49 11.01 -5.39
C HIS A 76 10.05 10.71 -5.85
N LEU A 77 9.49 11.51 -6.77
CA LEU A 77 8.13 11.31 -7.31
C LEU A 77 8.03 10.00 -8.10
N VAL A 78 9.06 9.67 -8.89
CA VAL A 78 9.12 8.43 -9.67
C VAL A 78 9.16 7.23 -8.72
N ILE A 79 10.00 7.31 -7.68
CA ILE A 79 10.11 6.26 -6.66
C ILE A 79 8.78 6.03 -5.94
N MET A 80 8.09 7.09 -5.51
CA MET A 80 6.78 6.97 -4.86
C MET A 80 5.72 6.36 -5.79
N MET A 81 5.72 6.73 -7.07
CA MET A 81 4.80 6.14 -8.04
C MET A 81 5.06 4.63 -8.22
N LEU A 82 6.32 4.23 -8.40
CA LEU A 82 6.69 2.83 -8.51
C LEU A 82 6.33 2.03 -7.26
N ALA A 83 6.52 2.60 -6.07
CA ALA A 83 6.15 1.96 -4.81
C ALA A 83 4.65 1.65 -4.72
N VAL A 84 3.78 2.58 -5.16
CA VAL A 84 2.34 2.37 -5.22
C VAL A 84 1.98 1.24 -6.21
N ILE A 85 2.58 1.26 -7.41
CA ILE A 85 2.34 0.23 -8.43
C ILE A 85 2.73 -1.15 -7.89
N VAL A 86 3.94 -1.29 -7.34
CA VAL A 86 4.43 -2.55 -6.78
C VAL A 86 3.50 -3.05 -5.68
N SER A 87 3.07 -2.17 -4.78
CA SER A 87 2.15 -2.52 -3.69
C SER A 87 0.82 -3.06 -4.22
N ILE A 88 0.20 -2.38 -5.20
CA ILE A 88 -1.05 -2.84 -5.82
C ILE A 88 -0.88 -4.23 -6.48
N LEU A 89 0.22 -4.46 -7.19
CA LEU A 89 0.50 -5.75 -7.85
C LEU A 89 0.67 -6.88 -6.82
N VAL A 90 1.32 -6.59 -5.70
CA VAL A 90 1.47 -7.52 -4.57
C VAL A 90 0.10 -7.85 -3.96
N TRP A 91 -0.73 -6.85 -3.67
CA TRP A 91 -2.06 -7.08 -3.08
C TRP A 91 -2.95 -7.91 -4.01
N LYS A 92 -2.96 -7.61 -5.31
CA LYS A 92 -3.69 -8.40 -6.31
C LYS A 92 -3.17 -9.84 -6.40
N SER A 93 -1.86 -10.03 -6.28
CA SER A 93 -1.25 -11.37 -6.27
C SER A 93 -1.65 -12.17 -5.04
N ILE A 94 -1.66 -11.56 -3.84
CA ILE A 94 -2.11 -12.22 -2.60
C ILE A 94 -3.62 -12.53 -2.66
N ALA A 95 -4.43 -11.58 -3.13
CA ALA A 95 -5.88 -11.76 -3.26
C ALA A 95 -6.26 -12.90 -4.22
N SER A 96 -5.44 -13.12 -5.26
CA SER A 96 -5.64 -14.17 -6.26
C SER A 96 -4.84 -15.46 -5.99
N ALA A 97 -4.02 -15.50 -4.95
CA ALA A 97 -3.16 -16.65 -4.65
C ALA A 97 -3.95 -17.93 -4.30
N ARG A 98 -5.18 -17.78 -3.80
CA ARG A 98 -6.07 -18.88 -3.41
C ARG A 98 -7.54 -18.47 -3.56
N SER A 99 -8.41 -19.47 -3.67
CA SER A 99 -9.86 -19.33 -3.54
C SER A 99 -10.26 -19.09 -2.07
N TRP A 100 -10.32 -17.82 -1.67
CA TRP A 100 -10.65 -17.43 -0.30
C TRP A 100 -12.16 -17.31 -0.09
N LYS A 101 -12.68 -17.86 1.01
CA LYS A 101 -14.08 -17.63 1.41
C LYS A 101 -14.30 -16.17 1.80
N LYS A 102 -15.54 -15.66 1.67
CA LYS A 102 -15.88 -14.25 2.01
C LYS A 102 -15.40 -13.85 3.41
N GLY A 103 -15.62 -14.68 4.43
CA GLY A 103 -15.17 -14.40 5.80
C GLY A 103 -13.64 -14.46 5.99
N GLU A 104 -12.94 -15.26 5.19
CA GLU A 104 -11.47 -15.33 5.22
C GLU A 104 -10.85 -14.07 4.59
N ARG A 105 -11.44 -13.59 3.49
CA ARG A 105 -11.04 -12.34 2.83
C ARG A 105 -11.14 -11.14 3.77
N VAL A 106 -12.20 -11.05 4.56
CA VAL A 106 -12.36 -9.97 5.56
C VAL A 106 -11.24 -10.01 6.60
N LYS A 107 -10.88 -11.19 7.10
CA LYS A 107 -9.79 -11.35 8.06
C LYS A 107 -8.45 -10.91 7.46
N ILE A 108 -8.12 -11.39 6.25
CA ILE A 108 -6.87 -11.02 5.56
C ILE A 108 -6.84 -9.51 5.29
N ALA A 109 -7.95 -8.96 4.78
CA ALA A 109 -8.07 -7.54 4.47
C ALA A 109 -7.91 -6.69 5.73
N ALA A 110 -8.61 -7.02 6.81
CA ALA A 110 -8.53 -6.27 8.07
C ALA A 110 -7.12 -6.32 8.69
N THR A 111 -6.53 -7.51 8.79
CA THR A 111 -5.19 -7.67 9.37
C THR A 111 -4.09 -7.07 8.50
N GLY A 112 -4.18 -7.19 7.17
CA GLY A 112 -3.15 -6.67 6.27
C GLY A 112 -3.22 -5.16 6.08
N SER A 113 -4.44 -4.60 6.01
CA SER A 113 -4.63 -3.15 5.87
C SER A 113 -4.42 -2.38 7.17
N SER A 114 -4.50 -3.03 8.34
CA SER A 114 -4.27 -2.37 9.64
C SER A 114 -2.91 -1.67 9.75
N PHE A 115 -1.90 -2.07 8.96
CA PHE A 115 -0.65 -1.34 8.82
C PHE A 115 -0.87 0.15 8.54
N TYR A 116 -1.80 0.47 7.64
CA TYR A 116 -2.11 1.86 7.29
C TYR A 116 -2.83 2.60 8.41
N LEU A 117 -3.60 1.91 9.25
CA LEU A 117 -4.17 2.49 10.48
C LEU A 117 -3.07 2.82 11.48
N CYS A 118 -2.11 1.90 11.70
CA CYS A 118 -0.95 2.17 12.55
C CYS A 118 -0.16 3.38 12.04
N MET A 119 0.04 3.50 10.73
CA MET A 119 0.69 4.66 10.12
C MET A 119 -0.11 5.96 10.28
N ALA A 120 -1.44 5.91 10.14
CA ALA A 120 -2.29 7.07 10.39
C ALA A 120 -2.20 7.55 11.85
N VAL A 121 -2.22 6.60 12.81
CA VAL A 121 -2.01 6.91 14.23
C VAL A 121 -0.62 7.49 14.47
N PHE A 122 0.41 6.96 13.82
CA PHE A 122 1.77 7.51 13.91
C PHE A 122 1.83 8.96 13.40
N PHE A 123 1.26 9.27 12.23
CA PHE A 123 1.23 10.65 11.73
C PHE A 123 0.40 11.57 12.62
N TYR A 124 -0.72 11.10 13.16
CA TYR A 124 -1.49 11.86 14.13
C TYR A 124 -0.70 12.14 15.40
N TYR A 125 0.04 11.15 15.92
CA TYR A 125 0.93 11.34 17.05
C TYR A 125 1.98 12.42 16.75
N GLN A 126 2.57 12.41 15.55
CA GLN A 126 3.53 13.45 15.15
C GLN A 126 2.91 14.84 15.10
N ILE A 127 1.66 15.00 14.65
CA ILE A 127 0.98 16.32 14.68
C ILE A 127 0.88 16.86 16.11
N VAL A 128 0.54 16.01 17.07
CA VAL A 128 0.32 16.42 18.47
C VAL A 128 1.63 16.63 19.23
N SER A 129 2.69 15.91 18.88
CA SER A 129 3.98 15.95 19.58
C SER A 129 5.05 16.80 18.90
N TYR A 130 4.79 17.34 17.70
CA TYR A 130 5.79 18.09 16.93
C TYR A 130 6.22 19.37 17.65
N VAL A 131 7.52 19.46 17.95
CA VAL A 131 8.18 20.66 18.46
C VAL A 131 9.21 21.10 17.42
N PRO A 132 9.14 22.36 16.91
CA PRO A 132 10.11 22.88 15.96
C PRO A 132 11.53 22.78 16.53
N GLN A 133 12.48 22.33 15.71
CA GLN A 133 13.85 22.07 16.14
C GLN A 133 14.74 23.31 15.96
N PHE A 134 14.36 24.21 15.05
CA PHE A 134 15.09 25.44 14.79
C PHE A 134 14.18 26.68 14.85
N PRO A 135 14.73 27.84 15.28
CA PRO A 135 14.02 29.11 15.18
C PRO A 135 13.76 29.44 13.69
N GLY A 136 12.49 29.55 13.33
CA GLY A 136 12.05 29.79 11.94
C GLY A 136 11.50 28.56 11.22
N ASP A 137 11.47 27.38 11.85
CA ASP A 137 10.79 26.21 11.30
C ASP A 137 9.28 26.49 11.12
N ASP A 138 8.79 26.21 9.91
CA ASP A 138 7.38 26.37 9.58
C ASP A 138 6.56 25.17 10.09
N THR A 139 6.04 25.33 11.31
CA THR A 139 5.20 24.33 11.97
C THR A 139 3.91 24.04 11.19
N PHE A 140 3.42 24.99 10.40
CA PHE A 140 2.25 24.82 9.56
C PHE A 140 2.56 23.88 8.39
N MET A 141 3.70 24.07 7.71
CA MET A 141 4.14 23.18 6.63
C MET A 141 4.40 21.75 7.12
N ALA A 142 5.00 21.59 8.30
CA ALA A 142 5.18 20.27 8.92
C ALA A 142 3.83 19.58 9.19
N THR A 143 2.88 20.32 9.79
CA THR A 143 1.53 19.82 10.09
C THR A 143 0.79 19.43 8.81
N LEU A 144 0.85 20.26 7.76
CA LEU A 144 0.29 19.95 6.45
C LEU A 144 0.88 18.65 5.87
N GLY A 145 2.20 18.46 6.00
CA GLY A 145 2.88 17.23 5.58
C GLY A 145 2.30 15.99 6.26
N PHE A 146 2.12 16.04 7.58
CA PHE A 146 1.51 14.92 8.32
C PHE A 146 0.02 14.71 7.98
N MET A 147 -0.75 15.78 7.76
CA MET A 147 -2.16 15.67 7.32
C MET A 147 -2.28 14.99 5.95
N VAL A 148 -1.41 15.36 4.99
CA VAL A 148 -1.33 14.67 3.70
C VAL A 148 -0.91 13.21 3.88
N GLY A 149 0.00 12.93 4.81
CA GLY A 149 0.37 11.56 5.19
C GLY A 149 -0.83 10.72 5.64
N ILE A 150 -1.68 11.26 6.52
CA ILE A 150 -2.92 10.62 6.99
C ILE A 150 -3.89 10.37 5.82
N LEU A 151 -4.06 11.34 4.91
CA LEU A 151 -4.90 11.17 3.73
C LEU A 151 -4.40 10.02 2.85
N VAL A 152 -3.10 9.98 2.56
CA VAL A 152 -2.49 8.94 1.71
C VAL A 152 -2.61 7.56 2.35
N THR A 153 -2.40 7.43 3.66
CA THR A 153 -2.57 6.14 4.35
C THR A 153 -4.03 5.71 4.40
N ALA A 154 -4.98 6.63 4.54
CA ALA A 154 -6.41 6.32 4.46
C ALA A 154 -6.80 5.79 3.07
N VAL A 155 -6.31 6.41 1.99
CA VAL A 155 -6.54 5.92 0.62
C VAL A 155 -5.90 4.55 0.41
N ALA A 156 -4.67 4.33 0.90
CA ALA A 156 -3.99 3.05 0.82
C ALA A 156 -4.72 1.95 1.61
N PHE A 157 -5.23 2.28 2.81
CA PHE A 157 -6.08 1.41 3.63
C PHE A 157 -7.29 0.91 2.84
N LEU A 158 -8.09 1.85 2.30
CA LEU A 158 -9.30 1.54 1.56
C LEU A 158 -9.00 0.76 0.26
N THR A 159 -7.92 1.10 -0.43
CA THR A 159 -7.52 0.45 -1.67
C THR A 159 -7.07 -0.99 -1.43
N CYS A 160 -6.20 -1.20 -0.45
CA CYS A 160 -5.75 -2.54 -0.04
C CYS A 160 -6.95 -3.40 0.40
N LEU A 161 -7.81 -2.85 1.27
CA LEU A 161 -9.03 -3.53 1.72
C LEU A 161 -9.93 -3.92 0.54
N SER A 162 -10.19 -3.00 -0.39
CA SER A 162 -11.03 -3.23 -1.57
C SER A 162 -10.45 -4.31 -2.48
N ILE A 163 -9.13 -4.29 -2.71
CA ILE A 163 -8.47 -5.28 -3.57
C ILE A 163 -8.60 -6.68 -2.98
N ILE A 164 -8.35 -6.86 -1.68
CA ILE A 164 -8.47 -8.19 -1.05
C ILE A 164 -9.93 -8.67 -1.04
N LEU A 165 -10.90 -7.78 -0.77
CA LEU A 165 -12.32 -8.16 -0.70
C LEU A 165 -12.92 -8.49 -2.07
N PHE A 166 -12.63 -7.69 -3.10
CA PHE A 166 -13.35 -7.75 -4.38
C PHE A 166 -12.61 -8.45 -5.53
N THR A 167 -11.30 -8.71 -5.40
CA THR A 167 -10.56 -9.41 -6.46
C THR A 167 -11.10 -10.83 -6.62
N LYS A 168 -11.68 -11.14 -7.78
CA LYS A 168 -12.21 -12.49 -8.08
C LYS A 168 -11.09 -13.53 -8.08
N ASP A 169 -11.40 -14.70 -7.52
CA ASP A 169 -10.51 -15.86 -7.57
C ASP A 169 -10.23 -16.25 -9.02
N SER A 170 -8.97 -16.56 -9.33
CA SER A 170 -8.61 -17.06 -10.66
C SER A 170 -9.11 -18.48 -10.93
N PHE A 171 -9.58 -19.20 -9.91
CA PHE A 171 -9.89 -20.64 -9.97
C PHE A 171 -11.38 -20.97 -10.15
N SER A 172 -12.29 -20.03 -9.90
CA SER A 172 -13.75 -20.25 -10.00
C SER A 172 -14.27 -20.37 -11.44
N ARG A 173 -13.40 -20.45 -12.45
CA ARG A 173 -13.78 -20.48 -13.87
C ARG A 173 -13.12 -21.62 -14.67
N GLU A 174 -12.45 -22.56 -13.99
CA GLU A 174 -11.94 -23.80 -14.60
C GLU A 174 -12.73 -25.04 -14.14
N ALA A 175 -13.92 -24.83 -13.55
CA ALA A 175 -14.89 -25.86 -13.18
C ALA A 175 -16.17 -25.69 -14.00
#